data_AF-A0AA37L9S9-F1
#
_entry.id   AF-A0AA37L9S9-F1
#
_cell.length_a   1.000
_cell.length_b   1.000
_cell.length_c   1.000
_cell.angle_alpha   90.00
_cell.angle_beta   90.00
_cell.angle_gamma   90.00
#
_symmetry.space_group_name_H-M   'P 1'
#
loop_
_entity.id
_entity.type
_entity.pdbx_description
1 polymer ?
#
loop_
_entity_poly.entity_id
_entity_poly.type
_entity_poly.pdbx_seq_one_letter_code
_entity_poly.pdbx_strand_id
1 'polypeptide(L)'
;MVVLAKLACALCTSLVALVEPGIAAPYTQAEQNLTVIQGKWILEWVNTAHKRSLGLRQTTGIERTFGMDSFHAYTGEFDEEVVADIEVKHEVISIEPDHEVSLTVLTEIGNQPWGLASISPRTRFHSDVIEHQTYIYDTSAGTDTFAYGRAIKGYNFWPESGFEDEFGLGTHVAGIIGLLSFGVANNATIVDVKTNDLAYGTTAKVIEAIKWSVQNITNTPGRAGRSFINMILGKFPIFEL
;
A
#
# COMPACT_ATOMS: atom_id res chain seq x y z
N MET A 1 10.57 9.84 -16.10
CA MET A 1 10.82 9.08 -14.84
C MET A 1 9.50 8.88 -14.12
N VAL A 2 9.17 7.65 -13.68
CA VAL A 2 7.96 7.38 -12.89
C VAL A 2 8.25 7.66 -11.42
N VAL A 3 7.45 8.54 -10.84
CA VAL A 3 7.73 9.14 -9.54
C VAL A 3 6.50 9.03 -8.65
N LEU A 4 6.71 8.67 -7.38
CA LEU A 4 5.75 8.76 -6.29
C LEU A 4 6.07 9.99 -5.42
N ALA A 5 5.16 10.95 -5.36
CA ALA A 5 5.31 12.14 -4.51
C ALA A 5 4.31 12.09 -3.34
N LYS A 6 4.81 12.29 -2.12
CA LYS A 6 4.00 12.40 -0.89
C LYS A 6 3.76 13.87 -0.55
N LEU A 7 2.54 14.21 -0.16
CA LEU A 7 2.12 15.59 0.11
C LEU A 7 1.92 15.87 1.60
N ALA A 8 2.24 17.08 2.02
CA ALA A 8 2.01 17.56 3.38
C ALA A 8 0.51 17.84 3.63
N CYS A 9 -0.03 17.22 4.68
CA CYS A 9 -1.35 17.58 5.20
C CYS A 9 -1.17 18.73 6.19
N ALA A 10 -1.44 19.96 5.74
CA ALA A 10 -1.32 21.16 6.56
C ALA A 10 -2.61 21.36 7.38
N LEU A 11 -2.71 20.79 8.58
CA LEU A 11 -3.73 21.28 9.52
C LEU A 11 -3.46 22.79 9.75
N CYS A 12 -4.36 23.64 9.25
CA CYS A 12 -4.27 25.09 9.30
C CYS A 12 -3.91 25.56 10.73
N THR A 13 -2.65 25.90 10.94
CA THR A 13 -2.22 26.67 12.10
C THR A 13 -1.98 28.09 11.61
N SER A 14 -2.98 28.94 11.85
CA SER A 14 -2.87 30.37 11.59
C SER A 14 -1.83 30.97 12.53
N LEU A 15 -0.61 31.15 12.06
CA LEU A 15 0.38 31.97 12.74
C LEU A 15 0.65 33.22 11.89
N VAL A 16 0.07 34.33 12.35
CA VAL A 16 0.35 35.68 11.87
C VAL A 16 1.80 36.01 12.21
N ALA A 17 2.62 36.31 11.20
CA ALA A 17 3.92 36.94 11.37
C ALA A 17 4.00 38.20 10.50
N LEU A 18 4.35 39.30 11.17
CA LEU A 18 4.41 40.69 10.70
C LEU A 18 5.77 40.99 10.04
N VAL A 19 5.79 41.88 9.02
CA VAL A 19 6.90 42.82 8.61
C VAL A 19 8.07 42.18 7.82
N GLU A 20 8.59 42.65 6.66
CA GLU A 20 8.51 43.88 5.82
C GLU A 20 8.99 43.58 4.35
N PRO A 21 9.08 44.53 3.38
CA PRO A 21 8.68 44.29 1.98
C PRO A 21 9.87 44.06 1.01
N GLY A 22 9.78 42.98 0.23
CA GLY A 22 10.63 42.72 -0.93
C GLY A 22 9.77 42.36 -2.14
N ILE A 23 9.81 43.24 -3.14
CA ILE A 23 9.04 43.28 -4.39
C ILE A 23 8.68 41.88 -4.95
N ALA A 24 7.42 41.48 -4.80
CA ALA A 24 6.75 40.49 -5.63
C ALA A 24 5.36 41.04 -5.99
N ALA A 25 4.98 40.93 -7.27
CA ALA A 25 3.79 41.55 -7.84
C ALA A 25 2.50 41.18 -7.07
N PRO A 26 1.55 42.12 -6.90
CA PRO A 26 0.34 41.87 -6.14
C PRO A 26 -0.57 40.90 -6.90
N TYR A 27 -0.65 39.66 -6.43
CA TYR A 27 -1.79 38.80 -6.75
C TYR A 27 -2.99 39.35 -5.97
N THR A 28 -3.94 39.92 -6.71
CA THR A 28 -5.23 40.39 -6.19
C THR A 28 -5.89 39.30 -5.37
N GLN A 29 -6.09 39.59 -4.07
CA GLN A 29 -6.95 38.80 -3.20
C GLN A 29 -8.40 39.00 -3.63
N ALA A 30 -8.91 38.09 -4.45
CA ALA A 30 -10.33 37.94 -4.66
C ALA A 30 -10.67 36.44 -4.60
N GLU A 31 -11.59 36.11 -3.69
CA GLU A 31 -12.35 34.85 -3.61
C GLU A 31 -11.65 33.61 -3.03
N GLN A 32 -11.16 33.73 -1.79
CA GLN A 32 -10.85 32.57 -0.94
C GLN A 32 -12.06 32.23 -0.04
N ASN A 33 -13.09 31.62 -0.64
CA ASN A 33 -14.14 30.93 0.11
C ASN A 33 -14.55 29.62 -0.59
N LEU A 34 -13.58 28.95 -1.20
CA LEU A 34 -13.71 27.57 -1.61
C LEU A 34 -13.02 26.73 -0.54
N THR A 35 -13.72 25.75 0.02
CA THR A 35 -13.13 24.70 0.84
C THR A 35 -12.06 24.00 0.00
N VAL A 36 -10.80 24.44 0.14
CA VAL A 36 -9.67 23.86 -0.58
C VAL A 36 -9.49 22.44 -0.05
N ILE A 37 -9.82 21.45 -0.87
CA ILE A 37 -9.44 20.07 -0.59
C ILE A 37 -7.91 20.04 -0.68
N GLN A 38 -7.25 19.74 0.44
CA GLN A 38 -5.80 19.68 0.50
C GLN A 38 -5.24 18.77 -0.59
N GLY A 39 -4.17 19.22 -1.25
CA GLY A 39 -3.54 18.49 -2.36
C GLY A 39 -4.14 18.74 -3.75
N LYS A 40 -5.36 19.30 -3.92
CA LYS A 40 -5.90 19.54 -5.28
C LYS A 40 -5.16 20.63 -6.06
N TRP A 41 -4.73 21.69 -5.37
CA TRP A 41 -4.08 22.83 -6.01
C TRP A 41 -2.64 22.50 -6.48
N ILE A 42 -1.91 21.63 -5.77
CA ILE A 42 -0.60 21.13 -6.24
C ILE A 42 -0.76 20.22 -7.46
N LEU A 43 -1.80 19.37 -7.51
CA LEU A 43 -2.07 18.52 -8.68
C LEU A 43 -2.43 19.36 -9.91
N GLU A 44 -3.19 20.44 -9.75
CA GLU A 44 -3.47 21.40 -10.83
C GLU A 44 -2.21 22.11 -11.32
N TRP A 45 -1.34 22.51 -10.38
CA TRP A 45 -0.04 23.12 -10.72
C TRP A 45 0.87 22.13 -11.45
N VAL A 46 1.02 20.89 -10.96
CA VAL A 46 1.82 19.83 -11.57
C VAL A 46 1.33 19.54 -12.99
N ASN A 47 0.02 19.43 -13.19
CA ASN A 47 -0.57 19.27 -14.52
C ASN A 47 -0.23 20.44 -15.46
N THR A 48 -0.19 21.66 -14.93
CA THR A 48 0.15 22.86 -15.70
C THR A 48 1.64 22.90 -16.04
N ALA A 49 2.52 22.53 -15.09
CA ALA A 49 3.95 22.41 -15.31
C ALA A 49 4.27 21.35 -16.37
N HIS A 50 3.64 20.17 -16.27
CA HIS A 50 3.75 19.09 -17.25
C HIS A 50 3.33 19.54 -18.66
N LYS A 51 2.19 20.21 -18.80
CA LYS A 51 1.72 20.74 -20.09
C LYS A 51 2.65 21.78 -20.72
N ARG A 52 3.52 22.40 -19.93
CA ARG A 52 4.51 23.38 -20.39
C ARG A 52 5.88 22.75 -20.66
N SER A 53 6.09 21.49 -20.27
CA SER A 53 7.36 20.81 -20.49
C SER A 53 7.59 20.52 -21.97
N LEU A 54 8.85 20.52 -22.36
CA LEU A 54 9.26 20.20 -23.73
C LEU A 54 9.08 18.71 -24.06
N GLY A 55 9.09 17.83 -23.04
CA GLY A 55 8.89 16.40 -23.15
C GLY A 55 7.43 15.94 -22.98
N LEU A 56 6.43 16.82 -23.00
CA LEU A 56 4.99 16.48 -22.90
C LEU A 56 4.54 15.30 -23.79
N ARG A 57 5.16 15.14 -24.97
CA ARG A 57 4.82 14.04 -25.90
C ARG A 57 5.46 12.70 -25.54
N GLN A 58 6.41 12.71 -24.61
CA GLN A 58 7.23 11.58 -24.20
C GLN A 58 6.87 11.08 -22.80
N THR A 59 6.12 11.87 -22.03
CA THR A 59 5.78 11.57 -20.64
C THR A 59 4.28 11.69 -20.37
N THR A 60 3.76 10.75 -19.60
CA THR A 60 2.31 10.60 -19.38
C THR A 60 1.72 11.67 -18.46
N GLY A 61 2.52 12.26 -17.56
CA GLY A 61 2.07 13.17 -16.52
C GLY A 61 1.52 12.41 -15.32
N ILE A 62 0.56 13.00 -14.58
CA ILE A 62 -0.05 12.33 -13.43
C ILE A 62 -0.88 11.12 -13.89
N GLU A 63 -0.54 9.94 -13.38
CA GLU A 63 -1.25 8.69 -13.68
C GLU A 63 -2.26 8.33 -12.60
N ARG A 64 -1.85 8.41 -11.32
CA ARG A 64 -2.66 7.97 -10.17
C ARG A 64 -2.58 8.95 -9.03
N THR A 65 -3.66 9.01 -8.25
CA THR A 65 -3.73 9.82 -7.03
C THR A 65 -4.23 8.98 -5.85
N PHE A 66 -3.59 9.15 -4.72
CA PHE A 66 -3.86 8.45 -3.47
C PHE A 66 -4.30 9.45 -2.41
N GLY A 67 -5.38 9.10 -1.72
CA GLY A 67 -5.91 9.87 -0.59
C GLY A 67 -6.45 8.90 0.43
N MET A 68 -5.85 8.91 1.63
CA MET A 68 -6.21 8.08 2.78
C MET A 68 -6.08 8.94 4.04
N ASP A 69 -7.18 9.54 4.48
CA ASP A 69 -7.18 10.48 5.60
C ASP A 69 -6.12 11.58 5.43
N SER A 70 -5.10 11.65 6.29
CA SER A 70 -4.00 12.62 6.17
C SER A 70 -2.91 12.25 5.15
N PHE A 71 -2.94 11.04 4.60
CA PHE A 71 -1.98 10.59 3.60
C PHE A 71 -2.45 10.95 2.19
N HIS A 72 -1.69 11.79 1.51
CA HIS A 72 -1.92 12.18 0.12
C HIS A 72 -0.66 11.92 -0.70
N ALA A 73 -0.82 11.28 -1.85
CA ALA A 73 0.28 11.03 -2.77
C ALA A 73 -0.21 10.94 -4.22
N TYR A 74 0.68 10.99 -5.19
CA TYR A 74 0.38 10.71 -6.59
C TYR A 74 1.54 10.01 -7.27
N THR A 75 1.24 9.21 -8.30
CA THR A 75 2.25 8.75 -9.25
C THR A 75 2.11 9.46 -10.57
N GLY A 76 3.22 9.68 -11.25
CA GLY A 76 3.22 10.16 -12.61
C GLY A 76 4.57 10.04 -13.28
N GLU A 77 4.55 10.19 -14.59
CA GLU A 77 5.74 10.24 -15.41
C GLU A 77 6.02 11.68 -15.85
N PHE A 78 7.20 12.19 -15.50
CA PHE A 78 7.61 13.56 -15.79
C PHE A 78 9.04 13.62 -16.32
N ASP A 79 9.35 14.73 -16.98
CA ASP A 79 10.72 15.10 -17.35
C ASP A 79 11.51 15.54 -16.11
N GLU A 80 12.84 15.40 -16.16
CA GLU A 80 13.72 15.69 -15.02
C GLU A 80 13.58 17.14 -14.51
N GLU A 81 13.40 18.11 -15.41
CA GLU A 81 13.15 19.52 -15.06
C GLU A 81 11.88 19.70 -14.23
N VAL A 82 10.79 19.02 -14.63
CA VAL A 82 9.51 19.09 -13.92
C VAL A 82 9.63 18.40 -12.55
N VAL A 83 10.39 17.31 -12.45
CA VAL A 83 10.63 16.65 -11.15
C VAL A 83 11.40 17.56 -10.21
N ALA A 84 12.44 18.23 -10.68
CA ALA A 84 13.19 19.20 -9.89
C ALA A 84 12.30 20.35 -9.40
N ASP A 85 11.39 20.86 -10.25
CA ASP A 85 10.44 21.90 -9.85
C ASP A 85 9.42 21.41 -8.81
N ILE A 86 9.04 20.13 -8.85
CA ILE A 86 8.16 19.50 -7.85
C ILE A 86 8.90 19.35 -6.52
N GLU A 87 10.17 18.95 -6.53
CA GLU A 87 10.96 18.68 -5.32
C GLU A 87 11.13 19.92 -4.42
N VAL A 88 11.21 21.10 -5.02
CA VAL A 88 11.38 22.36 -4.29
C VAL A 88 10.07 22.88 -3.67
N LYS A 89 8.92 22.25 -3.96
CA LYS A 89 7.62 22.66 -3.40
C LYS A 89 7.51 22.29 -1.93
N HIS A 90 7.20 23.28 -1.08
CA HIS A 90 7.04 23.08 0.36
C HIS A 90 5.91 22.11 0.73
N GLU A 91 5.00 21.84 -0.19
CA GLU A 91 3.85 20.99 -0.01
C GLU A 91 4.15 19.53 -0.39
N VAL A 92 5.31 19.27 -1.00
CA VAL A 92 5.85 17.94 -1.29
C VAL A 92 6.80 17.57 -0.16
N ILE A 93 6.51 16.46 0.52
CA ILE A 93 7.34 15.95 1.63
C ILE A 93 8.52 15.17 1.07
N SER A 94 8.25 14.28 0.11
CA SER A 94 9.28 13.44 -0.49
C SER A 94 8.86 12.98 -1.88
N ILE A 95 9.89 12.69 -2.67
CA ILE A 95 9.80 12.17 -4.03
C ILE A 95 10.63 10.88 -4.07
N GLU A 96 10.04 9.80 -4.56
CA GLU A 96 10.68 8.49 -4.67
C GLU A 96 10.38 7.88 -6.05
N PRO A 97 11.33 7.15 -6.68
CA PRO A 97 11.01 6.37 -7.87
C PRO A 97 9.94 5.30 -7.57
N ASP A 98 9.03 5.05 -8.51
CA ASP A 98 8.15 3.88 -8.38
C ASP A 98 8.97 2.61 -8.59
N HIS A 99 9.02 1.77 -7.55
CA HIS A 99 9.83 0.56 -7.55
C HIS A 99 8.99 -0.67 -7.84
N GLU A 100 9.58 -1.60 -8.59
CA GLU A 100 9.09 -2.97 -8.68
C GLU A 100 9.20 -3.65 -7.31
N VAL A 101 8.13 -4.31 -6.91
CA VAL A 101 8.05 -5.15 -5.72
C VAL A 101 7.94 -6.60 -6.15
N SER A 102 8.76 -7.45 -5.54
CA SER A 102 8.76 -8.88 -5.83
C SER A 102 8.21 -9.66 -4.65
N LEU A 103 7.66 -10.83 -4.98
CA LEU A 103 7.26 -11.81 -3.99
C LEU A 103 8.51 -12.31 -3.25
N THR A 104 8.44 -12.39 -1.92
CA THR A 104 9.51 -12.99 -1.12
C THR A 104 9.59 -14.48 -1.45
N VAL A 105 10.78 -14.94 -1.84
CA VAL A 105 11.03 -16.29 -2.38
C VAL A 105 10.47 -17.38 -1.46
N LEU A 106 9.74 -18.32 -2.05
CA LEU A 106 9.31 -19.55 -1.39
C LEU A 106 10.52 -20.45 -1.18
N THR A 107 10.77 -20.83 0.07
CA THR A 107 11.54 -22.04 0.37
C THR A 107 10.53 -23.12 0.70
N GLU A 108 10.41 -24.12 -0.16
CA GLU A 108 9.52 -25.25 0.09
C GLU A 108 10.17 -26.14 1.17
N ILE A 109 9.65 -26.03 2.39
CA ILE A 109 10.03 -26.92 3.48
C ILE A 109 8.84 -27.87 3.67
N GLY A 110 8.99 -29.12 3.22
CA GLY A 110 7.91 -30.12 3.22
C GLY A 110 7.29 -30.36 4.60
N ASN A 111 6.06 -30.89 4.65
CA ASN A 111 5.18 -31.13 5.82
C ASN A 111 5.82 -30.90 7.20
N GLN A 112 5.98 -29.62 7.56
CA GLN A 112 6.64 -29.21 8.78
C GLN A 112 5.69 -28.35 9.62
N PRO A 113 4.76 -28.98 10.37
CA PRO A 113 3.81 -28.27 11.23
C PRO A 113 4.50 -27.62 12.43
N TRP A 114 5.83 -27.71 12.59
CA TRP A 114 6.54 -27.15 13.75
C TRP A 114 6.32 -25.64 13.89
N GLY A 115 6.21 -24.88 12.79
CA GLY A 115 5.95 -23.45 12.84
C GLY A 115 4.59 -23.14 13.47
N LEU A 116 3.56 -23.87 13.03
CA LEU A 116 2.21 -23.79 13.59
C LEU A 116 2.15 -24.33 15.03
N ALA A 117 2.86 -25.43 15.29
CA ALA A 117 2.96 -26.03 16.62
C ALA A 117 3.67 -25.10 17.61
N SER A 118 4.61 -24.27 17.15
CA SER A 118 5.32 -23.28 17.97
C SER A 118 4.43 -22.08 18.33
N ILE A 119 3.41 -21.76 17.54
CA ILE A 119 2.51 -20.61 17.81
C ILE A 119 1.15 -21.02 18.37
N SER A 120 0.84 -22.32 18.42
CA SER A 120 -0.42 -22.85 18.96
C SER A 120 -0.58 -22.81 20.49
N PRO A 121 0.47 -22.93 21.33
CA PRO A 121 0.30 -22.94 22.78
C PRO A 121 -0.03 -21.53 23.32
N ARG A 122 -1.07 -21.43 24.16
CA ARG A 122 -1.44 -20.17 24.85
C ARG A 122 -0.65 -19.93 26.15
N THR A 123 0.15 -20.91 26.56
CA THR A 123 1.01 -20.87 27.75
C THR A 123 2.47 -20.91 27.32
N ARG A 124 3.36 -20.29 28.12
CA ARG A 124 4.81 -20.40 27.89
C ARG A 124 5.23 -21.87 27.81
N PHE A 125 6.15 -22.19 26.91
CA PHE A 125 6.64 -23.55 26.73
C PHE A 125 7.17 -24.12 28.05
N HIS A 126 6.87 -25.39 28.29
CA HIS A 126 7.34 -26.12 29.47
C HIS A 126 8.78 -26.66 29.29
N SER A 127 9.32 -26.62 28.06
CA SER A 127 10.70 -26.99 27.73
C SER A 127 11.19 -26.23 26.49
N ASP A 128 12.50 -26.00 26.39
CA ASP A 128 13.15 -25.33 25.25
C ASP A 128 13.30 -26.22 23.99
N VAL A 129 12.76 -27.45 24.03
CA VAL A 129 12.88 -28.42 22.93
C VAL A 129 11.71 -28.26 21.96
N ILE A 130 11.96 -27.56 20.86
CA ILE A 130 10.96 -27.20 19.83
C ILE A 130 10.57 -28.40 18.95
N GLU A 131 11.38 -29.46 18.93
CA GLU A 131 11.26 -30.59 18.00
C GLU A 131 10.08 -31.54 18.28
N HIS A 132 9.43 -31.42 19.44
CA HIS A 132 8.30 -32.28 19.86
C HIS A 132 6.98 -31.53 20.05
N GLN A 133 6.87 -30.31 19.52
CA GLN A 133 5.65 -29.52 19.71
C GLN A 133 4.49 -30.13 18.92
N THR A 134 3.39 -30.40 19.62
CA THR A 134 2.13 -30.84 19.00
C THR A 134 1.32 -29.61 18.64
N TYR A 135 0.83 -29.55 17.41
CA TYR A 135 -0.10 -28.49 17.01
C TYR A 135 -1.41 -28.62 17.80
N ILE A 136 -1.70 -27.64 18.66
CA ILE A 136 -2.97 -27.56 19.37
C ILE A 136 -3.96 -26.85 18.45
N TYR A 137 -4.87 -27.63 17.88
CA TYR A 137 -5.89 -27.12 16.99
C TYR A 137 -7.09 -26.57 17.76
N ASP A 138 -7.37 -25.28 17.59
CA ASP A 138 -8.55 -24.60 18.12
C ASP A 138 -9.59 -24.48 17.01
N THR A 139 -10.66 -25.28 17.10
CA THR A 139 -11.73 -25.31 16.10
C THR A 139 -12.52 -24.00 16.00
N SER A 140 -12.38 -23.08 16.96
CA SER A 140 -13.03 -21.77 16.98
C SER A 140 -12.13 -20.63 16.49
N ALA A 141 -10.86 -20.90 16.18
CA ALA A 141 -9.89 -19.86 15.84
C ALA A 141 -10.31 -19.08 14.57
N GLY A 142 -10.32 -17.76 14.67
CA GLY A 142 -10.67 -16.88 13.55
C GLY A 142 -12.17 -16.73 13.28
N THR A 143 -13.06 -17.21 14.15
CA THR A 143 -14.49 -16.93 13.99
C THR A 143 -14.75 -15.42 13.96
N ASP A 144 -15.51 -14.99 12.96
CA ASP A 144 -15.81 -13.59 12.62
C ASP A 144 -14.59 -12.70 12.31
N THR A 145 -13.41 -13.27 12.05
CA THR A 145 -12.25 -12.49 11.63
C THR A 145 -12.07 -12.49 10.12
N PHE A 146 -11.43 -11.43 9.61
CA PHE A 146 -11.16 -11.26 8.20
C PHE A 146 -9.66 -11.09 7.98
N ALA A 147 -9.12 -11.90 7.09
CA ALA A 147 -7.74 -11.77 6.63
C ALA A 147 -7.76 -11.29 5.18
N TYR A 148 -6.89 -10.37 4.80
CA TYR A 148 -6.72 -10.00 3.40
C TYR A 148 -5.45 -10.68 2.90
N GLY A 149 -5.61 -11.74 2.11
CA GLY A 149 -4.54 -12.69 1.74
C GLY A 149 -4.96 -13.98 1.03
N ARG A 150 -6.11 -14.02 0.34
CA ARG A 150 -6.65 -15.10 -0.53
C ARG A 150 -7.53 -16.23 0.06
N ALA A 151 -8.79 -16.32 -0.37
CA ALA A 151 -9.68 -17.51 -0.35
C ALA A 151 -11.01 -17.21 -1.08
N ILE A 152 -11.51 -15.99 -0.93
CA ILE A 152 -12.59 -15.40 -1.73
C ILE A 152 -12.03 -14.26 -2.59
N LYS A 153 -12.47 -14.16 -3.85
CA LYS A 153 -11.98 -13.12 -4.78
C LYS A 153 -12.44 -11.73 -4.30
N GLY A 154 -11.49 -10.85 -3.97
CA GLY A 154 -11.74 -9.44 -3.68
C GLY A 154 -11.52 -8.58 -4.92
N TYR A 155 -10.34 -7.97 -5.03
CA TYR A 155 -10.00 -7.06 -6.15
C TYR A 155 -8.72 -7.45 -6.86
N ASN A 156 -8.68 -7.23 -8.18
CA ASN A 156 -7.51 -7.46 -9.03
C ASN A 156 -7.05 -6.14 -9.64
N PHE A 157 -5.81 -5.75 -9.33
CA PHE A 157 -5.18 -4.55 -9.89
C PHE A 157 -4.49 -4.78 -11.24
N TRP A 158 -4.66 -5.96 -11.83
CA TRP A 158 -4.16 -6.38 -13.14
C TRP A 158 -5.32 -6.82 -14.03
N PRO A 159 -6.12 -5.88 -14.59
CA PRO A 159 -7.29 -6.22 -15.41
C PRO A 159 -6.97 -7.03 -16.68
N GLU A 160 -5.72 -6.96 -17.15
CA GLU A 160 -5.18 -7.72 -18.26
C GLU A 160 -4.88 -9.18 -17.92
N SER A 161 -4.78 -9.53 -16.63
CA SER A 161 -4.53 -10.89 -16.17
C SER A 161 -5.67 -11.45 -15.33
N GLY A 162 -5.75 -12.77 -15.30
CA GLY A 162 -6.75 -13.50 -14.52
C GLY A 162 -6.58 -13.27 -13.02
N PHE A 163 -7.58 -13.66 -12.23
CA PHE A 163 -7.51 -13.59 -10.76
C PHE A 163 -6.67 -14.74 -10.17
N GLU A 164 -6.24 -15.67 -11.01
CA GLU A 164 -5.63 -16.94 -10.64
C GLU A 164 -4.26 -16.74 -9.98
N ASP A 165 -3.87 -17.71 -9.15
CA ASP A 165 -2.55 -17.76 -8.53
C ASP A 165 -1.60 -18.45 -9.49
N GLU A 166 -0.75 -17.68 -10.13
CA GLU A 166 0.20 -18.24 -11.10
C GLU A 166 1.52 -18.63 -10.44
N PHE A 167 1.84 -18.05 -9.28
CA PHE A 167 3.08 -18.30 -8.54
C PHE A 167 2.88 -19.22 -7.32
N GLY A 168 1.67 -19.32 -6.79
CA GLY A 168 1.32 -20.17 -5.66
C GLY A 168 1.58 -19.57 -4.27
N LEU A 169 2.28 -18.44 -4.18
CA LEU A 169 2.61 -17.80 -2.89
C LEU A 169 1.35 -17.34 -2.16
N GLY A 170 0.39 -16.71 -2.86
CA GLY A 170 -0.85 -16.26 -2.22
C GLY A 170 -1.66 -17.44 -1.66
N THR A 171 -1.69 -18.55 -2.39
CA THR A 171 -2.38 -19.79 -1.99
C THR A 171 -1.67 -20.46 -0.81
N HIS A 172 -0.34 -20.48 -0.80
CA HIS A 172 0.44 -21.01 0.31
C HIS A 172 0.17 -20.21 1.60
N VAL A 173 0.17 -18.89 1.50
CA VAL A 173 -0.10 -17.97 2.61
C VAL A 173 -1.52 -18.10 3.13
N ALA A 174 -2.50 -18.18 2.22
CA ALA A 174 -3.88 -18.47 2.56
C ALA A 174 -4.03 -19.78 3.35
N GLY A 175 -3.27 -20.81 2.95
CA GLY A 175 -3.22 -22.09 3.65
C GLY A 175 -2.73 -21.96 5.09
N ILE A 176 -1.65 -21.21 5.32
CA ILE A 176 -1.15 -20.95 6.68
C ILE A 176 -2.21 -20.23 7.52
N ILE A 177 -2.92 -19.26 6.93
CA ILE A 177 -3.93 -18.48 7.65
C ILE A 177 -5.14 -19.34 7.98
N GLY A 178 -5.76 -20.01 7.02
CA GLY A 178 -7.12 -20.54 7.17
C GLY A 178 -7.37 -21.93 6.59
N LEU A 179 -6.33 -22.74 6.33
CA LEU A 179 -6.57 -24.13 5.92
C LEU A 179 -7.36 -24.88 7.01
N LEU A 180 -8.35 -25.68 6.59
CA LEU A 180 -9.25 -26.38 7.50
C LEU A 180 -8.52 -27.26 8.52
N SER A 181 -7.43 -27.93 8.13
CA SER A 181 -6.75 -28.88 9.02
C SER A 181 -5.58 -28.26 9.80
N PHE A 182 -4.90 -27.28 9.21
CA PHE A 182 -3.62 -26.76 9.72
C PHE A 182 -3.48 -25.23 9.60
N GLY A 183 -4.59 -24.50 9.45
CA GLY A 183 -4.57 -23.03 9.46
C GLY A 183 -4.55 -22.47 10.89
N VAL A 184 -3.87 -21.35 11.10
CA VAL A 184 -3.82 -20.64 12.39
C VAL A 184 -5.21 -20.14 12.81
N ALA A 185 -6.01 -19.70 11.84
CA ALA A 185 -7.35 -19.12 11.98
C ALA A 185 -8.28 -19.73 10.92
N ASN A 186 -8.52 -21.03 11.05
CA ASN A 186 -9.32 -21.86 10.14
C ASN A 186 -10.74 -21.34 9.85
N ASN A 187 -11.35 -20.56 10.76
CA ASN A 187 -12.68 -19.95 10.53
C ASN A 187 -12.61 -18.51 9.99
N ALA A 188 -11.41 -17.97 9.74
CA ALA A 188 -11.28 -16.62 9.20
C ALA A 188 -11.76 -16.56 7.74
N THR A 189 -12.45 -15.48 7.39
CA THR A 189 -12.75 -15.19 5.98
C THR A 189 -11.55 -14.53 5.33
N ILE A 190 -10.92 -15.18 4.36
CA ILE A 190 -9.74 -14.64 3.69
C ILE A 190 -10.13 -13.99 2.35
N VAL A 191 -9.98 -12.67 2.23
CA VAL A 191 -10.24 -11.88 1.02
C VAL A 191 -8.97 -11.78 0.18
N ASP A 192 -9.02 -12.12 -1.10
CA ASP A 192 -7.89 -12.00 -2.03
C ASP A 192 -7.80 -10.59 -2.63
N VAL A 193 -6.60 -10.01 -2.59
CA VAL A 193 -6.28 -8.72 -3.18
C VAL A 193 -5.04 -8.91 -4.05
N LYS A 194 -5.25 -9.11 -5.36
CA LYS A 194 -4.18 -9.40 -6.31
C LYS A 194 -3.43 -8.11 -6.66
N THR A 195 -2.21 -7.99 -6.16
CA THR A 195 -1.31 -6.85 -6.39
C THR A 195 -0.20 -7.12 -7.39
N ASN A 196 0.04 -8.39 -7.71
CA ASN A 196 1.14 -8.84 -8.55
C ASN A 196 0.60 -9.61 -9.75
N ASP A 197 1.28 -9.45 -10.88
CA ASP A 197 1.13 -10.31 -12.03
C ASP A 197 2.38 -11.19 -12.14
N LEU A 198 2.18 -12.50 -12.23
CA LEU A 198 3.24 -13.49 -12.07
C LEU A 198 4.06 -13.27 -10.77
N ALA A 199 5.24 -12.65 -10.86
CA ALA A 199 6.17 -12.44 -9.76
C ALA A 199 6.45 -10.96 -9.44
N TYR A 200 5.88 -10.01 -10.19
CA TYR A 200 6.19 -8.59 -10.05
C TYR A 200 4.93 -7.75 -9.78
N GLY A 201 5.12 -6.65 -9.06
CA GLY A 201 4.13 -5.64 -8.78
C GLY A 201 4.81 -4.28 -8.73
N THR A 202 4.06 -3.19 -8.57
CA THR A 202 4.63 -1.85 -8.34
C THR A 202 4.22 -1.31 -6.99
N THR A 203 5.03 -0.41 -6.43
CA THR A 203 4.71 0.25 -5.17
C THR A 203 3.39 1.01 -5.27
N ALA A 204 3.12 1.63 -6.43
CA ALA A 204 1.83 2.26 -6.72
C ALA A 204 0.64 1.29 -6.54
N LYS A 205 0.69 0.11 -7.16
CA LYS A 205 -0.40 -0.89 -7.06
C LYS A 205 -0.55 -1.44 -5.63
N VAL A 206 0.54 -1.55 -4.88
CA VAL A 206 0.49 -1.93 -3.46
C VAL A 206 -0.24 -0.86 -2.64
N ILE A 207 0.03 0.42 -2.87
CA ILE A 207 -0.67 1.52 -2.19
C ILE A 207 -2.17 1.51 -2.56
N GLU A 208 -2.52 1.26 -3.82
CA GLU A 208 -3.92 1.10 -4.24
C GLU A 208 -4.61 -0.05 -3.52
N ALA A 209 -3.92 -1.18 -3.38
CA ALA A 209 -4.43 -2.35 -2.71
C ALA A 209 -4.65 -2.13 -1.22
N ILE A 210 -3.74 -1.45 -0.53
CA ILE A 210 -3.93 -1.04 0.86
C ILE A 210 -5.15 -0.13 0.97
N LYS A 211 -5.23 0.90 0.12
CA LYS A 211 -6.37 1.84 0.11
C LYS A 211 -7.69 1.11 -0.08
N TRP A 212 -7.77 0.23 -1.08
CA TRP A 212 -8.97 -0.57 -1.33
C TRP A 212 -9.31 -1.48 -0.16
N SER A 213 -8.31 -2.13 0.44
CA SER A 213 -8.51 -3.03 1.58
C SER A 213 -9.06 -2.27 2.78
N VAL A 214 -8.45 -1.12 3.13
CA VAL A 214 -8.93 -0.24 4.20
C VAL A 214 -10.36 0.21 3.93
N GLN A 215 -10.67 0.68 2.72
CA GLN A 215 -12.02 1.08 2.35
C GLN A 215 -13.02 -0.08 2.42
N ASN A 216 -12.65 -1.27 1.96
CA ASN A 216 -13.48 -2.46 2.04
C ASN A 216 -13.79 -2.85 3.50
N ILE A 217 -12.77 -2.75 4.37
CA ILE A 217 -12.91 -2.99 5.81
C ILE A 217 -13.84 -1.95 6.44
N THR A 218 -13.60 -0.66 6.23
CA THR A 218 -14.33 0.41 6.92
C THR A 218 -15.75 0.59 6.39
N ASN A 219 -15.98 0.33 5.10
CA ASN A 219 -17.30 0.46 4.48
C ASN A 219 -18.20 -0.77 4.71
N THR A 220 -17.66 -1.86 5.26
CA THR A 220 -18.42 -3.05 5.61
C THR A 220 -18.64 -3.11 7.13
N PRO A 221 -19.89 -3.02 7.62
CA PRO A 221 -20.18 -3.10 9.04
C PRO A 221 -19.59 -4.36 9.69
N GLY A 222 -19.01 -4.20 10.88
CA GLY A 222 -18.48 -5.30 11.67
C GLY A 222 -17.05 -5.76 11.34
N ARG A 223 -16.39 -5.17 10.33
CA ARG A 223 -15.02 -5.58 9.92
C ARG A 223 -13.89 -4.79 10.57
N ALA A 224 -14.06 -3.50 10.84
CA ALA A 224 -12.97 -2.63 11.30
C ALA A 224 -12.19 -3.11 12.54
N GLY A 225 -12.85 -3.80 13.48
CA GLY A 225 -12.21 -4.36 14.69
C GLY A 225 -11.84 -5.83 14.60
N ARG A 226 -12.01 -6.47 13.43
CA ARG A 226 -11.86 -7.91 13.24
C ARG A 226 -11.03 -8.28 12.00
N SER A 227 -10.46 -7.27 11.33
CA SER A 227 -9.70 -7.44 10.09
C SER A 227 -8.21 -7.21 10.30
N PHE A 228 -7.39 -7.95 9.55
CA PHE A 228 -5.97 -7.65 9.36
C PHE A 228 -5.57 -7.82 7.90
N ILE A 229 -4.55 -7.06 7.48
CA ILE A 229 -3.99 -7.12 6.13
C ILE A 229 -2.65 -7.85 6.22
N ASN A 230 -2.49 -8.92 5.45
CA ASN A 230 -1.21 -9.61 5.33
C ASN A 230 -0.54 -9.22 4.01
N MET A 231 0.73 -8.79 4.07
CA MET A 231 1.49 -8.34 2.92
C MET A 231 2.82 -9.08 2.87
N ILE A 232 2.99 -9.95 1.88
CA ILE A 232 4.22 -10.74 1.70
C ILE A 232 4.87 -10.29 0.40
N LEU A 233 5.43 -9.09 0.50
CA LEU A 233 6.08 -8.36 -0.57
C LEU A 233 7.31 -7.68 0.01
N GLY A 234 8.38 -7.63 -0.77
CA GLY A 234 9.61 -6.99 -0.35
C GLY A 234 10.25 -6.21 -1.49
N LYS A 235 10.93 -5.13 -1.13
CA LYS A 235 11.91 -4.48 -1.99
C LYS A 235 13.25 -5.17 -1.75
N PHE A 236 13.75 -5.91 -2.73
CA PHE A 236 15.12 -6.40 -2.68
C PHE A 236 16.03 -5.39 -3.39
N PRO A 237 17.10 -4.88 -2.74
CA PRO A 237 18.13 -4.18 -3.49
C PRO A 237 18.76 -5.19 -4.46
N ILE A 238 18.64 -4.91 -5.75
CA ILE A 238 19.43 -5.60 -6.76
C ILE A 238 20.84 -5.07 -6.55
N PHE A 239 21.68 -5.84 -5.87
CA PHE A 239 23.11 -5.58 -5.89
C PHE A 239 23.58 -5.89 -7.30
N GLU A 240 23.88 -4.85 -8.08
CA GLU A 240 24.72 -5.03 -9.27
C GLU A 240 26.07 -5.60 -8.77
N LEU A 241 26.39 -6.82 -9.23
CA LEU A 241 27.69 -7.47 -9.03
C LEU A 241 28.66 -7.04 -10.12
#